data_AF-A0AAU0SLX8-F1
#
_entry.id   AF-A0AAU0SLX8-F1
#
_cell.length_a   1.000
_cell.length_b   1.000
_cell.length_c   1.000
_cell.angle_alpha   90.00
_cell.angle_beta   90.00
_cell.angle_gamma   90.00
#
_symmetry.space_group_name_H-M   'P 1'
#
loop_
_entity.id
_entity.type
_entity.pdbx_description
1 polymer ?
#
loop_
_entity_poly.entity_id
_entity_poly.type
_entity_poly.pdbx_seq_one_letter_code
_entity_poly.pdbx_strand_id
1 'polypeptide(L)'
;MNKHTPGPWEVINSTGVFSALGADSGDGTKADSSDGWNICDCSIGVTSVDGEHIELGFAVQKANAKLIAMSPQLLLALIDAATIFRGLVDAVPSLRERVEAYDNLINKATQ
;
A
#
# COMPACT_ATOMS: atom_id res chain seq x y z
N MET A 1 12.83 8.60 9.27
CA MET A 1 11.71 8.00 10.01
C MET A 1 10.68 7.63 8.96
N ASN A 2 10.38 6.34 8.78
CA ASN A 2 9.40 5.91 7.76
C ASN A 2 8.01 6.35 8.21
N LYS A 3 7.38 7.30 7.49
CA LYS A 3 6.11 7.94 7.88
C LYS A 3 4.87 7.14 7.45
N HIS A 4 4.87 5.83 7.66
CA HIS A 4 3.74 4.98 7.30
C HIS A 4 3.38 4.04 8.44
N THR A 5 2.09 3.74 8.58
CA THR A 5 1.60 2.73 9.52
C THR A 5 2.11 1.36 9.10
N PRO A 6 2.92 0.68 9.93
CA PRO A 6 3.45 -0.62 9.57
C PRO A 6 2.32 -1.63 9.31
N GLY A 7 2.57 -2.56 8.37
CA GLY A 7 1.72 -3.72 8.19
C GLY A 7 1.89 -4.75 9.32
N PRO A 8 1.11 -5.85 9.29
CA PRO A 8 0.12 -6.18 8.28
C PRO A 8 -1.15 -5.31 8.38
N TRP A 9 -1.80 -5.09 7.25
CA TRP A 9 -3.13 -4.49 7.19
C TRP A 9 -4.14 -5.55 6.75
N GLU A 10 -5.38 -5.38 7.19
CA GLU A 10 -6.47 -6.32 6.92
C GLU A 10 -7.70 -5.61 6.37
N VAL A 11 -8.44 -6.30 5.52
CA VAL A 11 -9.72 -5.79 5.00
C VAL A 11 -10.84 -6.17 5.97
N ILE A 12 -11.43 -5.16 6.61
CA ILE A 12 -12.60 -5.28 7.49
C ILE A 12 -13.83 -4.75 6.76
N ASN A 13 -14.98 -5.41 6.95
CA ASN A 13 -16.26 -5.04 6.33
C ASN A 13 -16.21 -4.93 4.78
N SER A 14 -15.34 -5.72 4.14
CA SER A 14 -15.12 -5.79 2.68
C SER A 14 -14.43 -4.60 2.01
N THR A 15 -14.49 -3.38 2.56
CA THR A 15 -13.92 -2.18 1.93
C THR A 15 -13.03 -1.33 2.84
N GLY A 16 -13.07 -1.53 4.15
CA GLY A 16 -12.19 -0.82 5.07
C GLY A 16 -10.86 -1.56 5.22
N VAL A 17 -9.75 -0.83 5.26
CA VAL A 17 -8.41 -1.35 5.50
C VAL A 17 -7.91 -0.85 6.84
N PHE A 18 -7.55 -1.76 7.73
CA PHE A 18 -7.16 -1.46 9.11
C PHE A 18 -5.86 -2.14 9.49
N SER A 19 -5.15 -1.57 10.47
CA SER A 19 -4.07 -2.27 11.16
C SER A 19 -4.61 -3.35 12.11
N ALA A 20 -3.70 -4.15 12.67
CA ALA A 20 -4.01 -4.99 13.84
C ALA A 20 -4.47 -4.13 15.05
N LEU A 21 -5.16 -4.78 15.98
CA LEU A 21 -5.59 -4.14 17.24
C LEU A 21 -4.38 -3.72 18.08
N GLY A 22 -4.43 -2.52 18.66
CA GLY A 22 -3.34 -1.98 19.48
C GLY A 22 -2.05 -1.64 18.72
N ALA A 23 -2.11 -1.59 17.38
CA ALA A 23 -0.93 -1.35 16.55
C ALA A 23 -0.37 0.06 16.72
N ASP A 24 0.93 0.19 16.44
CA ASP A 24 1.63 1.47 16.32
C ASP A 24 1.27 2.13 14.98
N SER A 25 0.98 3.42 14.98
CA SER A 25 0.74 4.25 13.78
C SER A 25 2.01 4.44 12.92
N GLY A 26 3.17 4.00 13.41
CA GLY A 26 4.48 4.20 12.79
C GLY A 26 5.28 5.36 13.40
N ASP A 27 4.71 6.11 14.35
CA ASP A 27 5.36 7.19 15.08
C ASP A 27 5.50 6.95 16.59
N GLY A 28 5.16 5.76 17.07
CA GLY A 28 5.17 5.39 18.48
C GLY A 28 3.80 5.48 19.15
N THR A 29 2.81 6.11 18.50
CA THR A 29 1.44 6.21 19.02
C THR A 29 0.69 4.90 18.77
N LYS A 30 0.20 4.28 19.84
CA LYS A 30 -0.54 3.01 19.76
C LYS A 30 -2.04 3.24 19.79
N ALA A 31 -2.76 2.45 18.99
CA ALA A 31 -4.21 2.31 19.14
C ALA A 31 -4.55 1.60 20.47
N ASP A 32 -5.81 1.67 20.88
CA ASP A 32 -6.31 0.90 22.01
C ASP A 32 -6.28 -0.61 21.71
N SER A 33 -6.21 -1.44 22.75
CA SER A 33 -6.19 -2.91 22.59
C SER A 33 -7.44 -3.50 21.91
N SER A 34 -8.53 -2.71 21.84
CA SER A 34 -9.79 -3.07 21.19
C SER A 34 -10.00 -2.36 19.85
N ASP A 35 -9.03 -1.57 19.38
CA ASP A 35 -9.15 -0.79 18.14
C ASP A 35 -7.89 -0.90 17.26
N GLY A 36 -8.07 -0.68 15.96
CA GLY A 36 -6.98 -0.64 14.98
C GLY A 36 -7.03 0.66 14.19
N TRP A 37 -5.87 1.14 13.74
CA TRP A 37 -5.81 2.33 12.89
C TRP A 37 -6.55 2.07 11.58
N ASN A 38 -7.49 2.94 11.22
CA ASN A 38 -8.02 3.00 9.87
C ASN A 38 -6.92 3.51 8.93
N ILE A 39 -6.55 2.69 7.96
CA ILE A 39 -5.54 3.03 6.94
C ILE A 39 -6.21 3.67 5.73
N CYS A 40 -7.32 3.08 5.30
CA CYS A 40 -8.08 3.53 4.15
C CYS A 40 -9.51 3.04 4.25
N ASP A 41 -10.47 3.88 3.86
CA ASP A 41 -11.82 3.44 3.52
C ASP A 41 -12.01 3.49 2.01
N CYS A 42 -12.19 2.32 1.39
CA CYS A 42 -12.50 2.20 -0.03
C CYS A 42 -14.00 2.24 -0.31
N SER A 43 -14.83 2.49 0.71
CA SER A 43 -16.27 2.68 0.53
C SER A 43 -16.57 4.03 -0.14
N ILE A 44 -17.73 4.12 -0.81
CA ILE A 44 -18.29 5.36 -1.37
C ILE A 44 -17.28 6.15 -2.24
N GLY A 45 -16.75 5.51 -3.28
CA GLY A 45 -15.95 6.20 -4.30
C GLY A 45 -16.85 6.91 -5.30
N VAL A 46 -17.07 8.22 -5.18
CA VAL A 46 -17.90 8.98 -6.14
C VAL A 46 -17.02 9.85 -7.04
N THR A 47 -17.38 9.95 -8.31
CA THR A 47 -16.80 10.94 -9.23
C THR A 47 -17.87 11.60 -10.09
N SER A 48 -17.52 12.70 -10.74
CA SER A 48 -18.38 13.33 -11.75
C SER A 48 -18.08 12.75 -13.13
N VAL A 49 -19.12 12.31 -13.84
CA VAL A 49 -19.06 11.83 -15.22
C VAL A 49 -20.19 12.50 -15.98
N ASP A 50 -19.85 13.30 -16.98
CA ASP A 50 -20.81 14.03 -17.83
C ASP A 50 -21.84 14.88 -17.04
N GLY A 51 -21.41 15.45 -15.92
CA GLY A 51 -22.24 16.29 -15.05
C GLY A 51 -23.04 15.53 -13.99
N GLU A 52 -23.00 14.19 -14.00
CA GLU A 52 -23.65 13.33 -13.01
C GLU A 52 -22.65 12.77 -11.99
N HIS A 53 -23.11 12.50 -10.78
CA HIS A 53 -22.31 11.82 -9.76
C HIS A 53 -22.51 10.31 -9.84
N ILE A 54 -21.42 9.59 -10.13
CA ILE A 54 -21.43 8.13 -10.24
C ILE A 54 -20.59 7.52 -9.13
N GLU A 55 -21.18 6.53 -8.45
CA GLU A 55 -20.49 5.72 -7.46
C GLU A 55 -19.73 4.56 -8.11
N LEU A 56 -18.56 4.26 -7.53
CA LEU A 56 -17.73 3.14 -7.88
C LEU A 56 -18.46 1.85 -7.50
N GLY A 57 -18.52 0.88 -8.42
CA GLY A 57 -19.16 -0.40 -8.12
C GLY A 57 -18.52 -1.12 -6.93
N PHE A 58 -19.34 -1.74 -6.09
CA PHE A 58 -18.89 -2.42 -4.86
C PHE A 58 -17.80 -3.48 -5.07
N ALA A 59 -17.86 -4.22 -6.18
CA ALA A 59 -16.82 -5.20 -6.52
C ALA A 59 -15.45 -4.54 -6.74
N VAL A 60 -15.41 -3.35 -7.34
CA VAL A 60 -14.19 -2.58 -7.56
C VAL A 60 -13.67 -2.03 -6.23
N GLN A 61 -14.56 -1.49 -5.39
CA GLN A 61 -14.21 -1.04 -4.03
C GLN A 61 -13.51 -2.17 -3.22
N LYS A 62 -14.07 -3.38 -3.24
CA LYS A 62 -13.50 -4.56 -2.58
C LYS A 62 -12.14 -4.96 -3.16
N ALA A 63 -11.96 -4.88 -4.48
CA ALA A 63 -10.69 -5.18 -5.12
C ALA A 63 -9.61 -4.16 -4.71
N ASN A 64 -9.96 -2.88 -4.67
CA ASN A 64 -9.07 -1.80 -4.25
C ASN A 64 -8.64 -1.98 -2.79
N ALA A 65 -9.58 -2.26 -1.88
CA ALA A 65 -9.27 -2.50 -0.46
C ALA A 65 -8.27 -3.64 -0.27
N LYS A 66 -8.45 -4.75 -1.00
CA LYS A 66 -7.51 -5.89 -0.96
C LYS A 66 -6.13 -5.52 -1.48
N LEU A 67 -6.05 -4.77 -2.59
CA LEU A 67 -4.76 -4.35 -3.14
C LEU A 67 -4.03 -3.41 -2.16
N ILE A 68 -4.75 -2.46 -1.57
CA ILE A 68 -4.21 -1.53 -0.58
C ILE A 68 -3.73 -2.29 0.66
N ALA A 69 -4.52 -3.22 1.21
CA ALA A 69 -4.13 -4.03 2.36
C ALA A 69 -2.82 -4.81 2.13
N MET A 70 -2.53 -5.21 0.88
CA MET A 70 -1.30 -5.92 0.50
C MET A 70 -0.09 -4.99 0.28
N SER A 71 -0.26 -3.67 0.31
CA SER A 71 0.80 -2.71 -0.04
C SER A 71 2.09 -2.88 0.78
N PRO A 72 2.05 -3.15 2.09
CA PRO A 72 3.28 -3.38 2.86
C PRO A 72 4.08 -4.58 2.31
N GLN A 73 3.42 -5.70 2.02
CA GLN A 73 4.08 -6.89 1.47
C GLN A 73 4.53 -6.68 0.02
N LEU A 74 3.76 -5.92 -0.79
CA LEU A 74 4.16 -5.56 -2.15
C LEU A 74 5.40 -4.65 -2.15
N LEU A 75 5.50 -3.72 -1.19
CA LEU A 75 6.69 -2.88 -1.03
C LEU A 75 7.92 -3.71 -0.64
N LEU A 76 7.78 -4.65 0.30
CA LEU A 76 8.86 -5.59 0.64
C LEU A 76 9.31 -6.41 -0.56
N ALA A 77 8.36 -6.98 -1.32
CA ALA A 77 8.67 -7.73 -2.53
C ALA A 77 9.40 -6.87 -3.59
N LEU A 78 9.02 -5.60 -3.72
CA LEU A 78 9.68 -4.65 -4.61
C LEU A 78 11.12 -4.33 -4.17
N ILE A 79 11.35 -4.15 -2.86
CA ILE A 79 12.68 -3.94 -2.27
C ILE A 79 13.58 -5.16 -2.51
N ASP A 80 13.05 -6.36 -2.31
CA ASP A 80 13.76 -7.62 -2.58
C ASP A 80 14.12 -7.73 -4.07
N ALA A 81 13.16 -7.49 -4.96
CA ALA A 81 13.37 -7.51 -6.40
C ALA A 81 14.44 -6.50 -6.85
N ALA A 82 14.38 -5.25 -6.36
CA ALA A 82 15.37 -4.23 -6.66
C ALA A 82 16.78 -4.62 -6.17
N THR A 83 16.86 -5.25 -5.00
CA THR A 83 18.12 -5.73 -4.43
C THR A 83 18.73 -6.86 -5.26
N ILE A 84 17.92 -7.84 -5.64
CA ILE A 84 18.35 -8.94 -6.52
C ILE A 84 18.82 -8.39 -7.87
N PHE A 85 18.02 -7.49 -8.49
CA PHE A 85 18.36 -6.94 -9.80
C PHE A 85 19.63 -6.10 -9.77
N ARG A 86 19.87 -5.31 -8.70
CA ARG A 86 21.14 -4.60 -8.51
C ARG A 86 22.35 -5.52 -8.57
N GLY A 87 22.27 -6.69 -7.94
CA GLY A 87 23.34 -7.70 -8.00
C GLY A 87 23.55 -8.34 -9.36
N LEU A 88 22.61 -8.15 -10.30
CA LEU A 88 22.65 -8.75 -11.64
C LEU A 88 22.91 -7.74 -12.76
N VAL A 89 22.96 -6.43 -12.48
CA VAL A 89 23.07 -5.39 -13.53
C VAL A 89 24.32 -5.56 -14.40
N ASP A 90 25.44 -5.99 -13.84
CA ASP A 90 26.68 -6.18 -14.61
C ASP A 90 26.57 -7.34 -15.62
N ALA A 91 25.86 -8.41 -15.25
CA ALA A 91 25.61 -9.56 -16.10
C ALA A 91 24.44 -9.32 -17.08
N VAL A 92 23.47 -8.50 -16.70
CA VAL A 92 22.26 -8.18 -17.47
C VAL A 92 22.04 -6.66 -17.48
N PRO A 93 22.74 -5.91 -18.35
CA PRO A 93 22.71 -4.44 -18.33
C PRO A 93 21.33 -3.82 -18.55
N SER A 94 20.41 -4.52 -19.22
CA SER A 94 19.03 -4.08 -19.43
C SER A 94 18.21 -3.98 -18.13
N LEU A 95 18.70 -4.52 -17.01
CA LEU A 95 18.07 -4.35 -15.70
C LEU A 95 18.30 -2.96 -15.09
N ARG A 96 19.26 -2.18 -15.59
CA ARG A 96 19.61 -0.86 -15.02
C ARG A 96 18.40 0.08 -14.94
N GLU A 97 17.67 0.21 -16.04
CA GLU A 97 16.46 1.05 -16.10
C GLU A 97 15.37 0.56 -15.14
N ARG A 98 15.25 -0.76 -14.94
CA ARG A 98 14.28 -1.34 -13.99
C ARG A 98 14.67 -1.07 -12.55
N VAL A 99 15.94 -1.19 -12.22
CA VAL A 99 16.46 -0.85 -10.89
C VAL A 99 16.19 0.62 -10.57
N GLU A 100 16.50 1.53 -11.50
CA GLU A 100 16.23 2.96 -11.35
C GLU A 100 14.73 3.22 -11.15
N ALA A 101 13.87 2.56 -11.93
CA ALA A 101 12.42 2.67 -11.77
C ALA A 101 11.94 2.15 -10.39
N TYR A 102 12.47 1.03 -9.91
CA TYR A 102 12.10 0.46 -8.61
C TYR A 102 12.61 1.30 -7.45
N ASP A 103 13.85 1.77 -7.50
CA ASP A 103 14.41 2.66 -6.48
C ASP A 103 13.60 3.96 -6.40
N ASN A 104 13.14 4.51 -7.54
CA ASN A 104 12.23 5.66 -7.56
C ASN A 104 10.88 5.37 -6.89
N LEU A 105 10.30 4.19 -7.11
CA LEU A 105 9.03 3.79 -6.48
C LEU A 105 9.19 3.56 -4.98
N ILE A 106 10.26 2.87 -4.57
CA ILE A 106 10.58 2.63 -3.15
C ILE A 106 10.76 3.96 -2.43
N ASN A 107 11.55 4.87 -2.99
CA ASN A 107 11.76 6.20 -2.42
C ASN A 107 10.44 6.97 -2.22
N LYS A 108 9.54 6.94 -3.20
CA LYS A 108 8.21 7.56 -3.07
C LYS A 108 7.35 6.92 -1.98
N ALA A 109 7.50 5.63 -1.74
CA ALA A 109 6.72 4.90 -0.74
C ALA A 109 7.26 5.06 0.70
N THR A 110 8.53 5.44 0.87
CA THR A 110 9.20 5.49 2.18
C THR A 110 9.58 6.88 2.68
N GLN A 111 9.45 7.93 1.87
CA GLN A 111 9.72 9.34 2.24
C GLN A 111 8.52 10.00 2.92
#